data_AF-A0A363NQ15-F1
#
_entry.id   AF-A0A363NQ15-F1
#
_cell.length_a   1.000
_cell.length_b   1.000
_cell.length_c   1.000
_cell.angle_alpha   90.00
_cell.angle_beta   90.00
_cell.angle_gamma   90.00
#
_symmetry.space_group_name_H-M   'P 1'
#
loop_
_entity.id
_entity.type
_entity.pdbx_description
1 polymer ?
#
loop_
_entity_poly.entity_id
_entity_poly.type
_entity_poly.pdbx_seq_one_letter_code
_entity_poly.pdbx_strand_id
1 'polypeptide(L)'
;MVKTAKKNELSKSVSGRIDEILRFTKLPIQELAHMTGINIRSLKGYQIGSIPITLESVLKICTALSIDFHDFCDFNKRLSQKKFMVTIGSAIVSSYRKEEK
;
A
#
# COMPACT_ATOMS: atom_id res chain seq x y z
N MET A 1 13.50 7.65 -30.79
CA MET A 1 12.91 6.62 -29.90
C MET A 1 12.16 7.32 -28.77
N VAL A 2 10.85 7.51 -28.92
CA VAL A 2 10.03 8.31 -27.98
C VAL A 2 8.94 7.39 -27.43
N LYS A 3 9.04 6.97 -26.15
CA LYS A 3 7.93 6.47 -25.28
C LYS A 3 8.35 5.83 -23.94
N THR A 4 9.62 5.88 -23.51
CA THR A 4 10.04 5.21 -22.25
C THR A 4 9.96 6.09 -20.99
N ALA A 5 9.92 7.42 -21.12
CA ALA A 5 9.99 8.34 -19.97
C ALA A 5 8.75 8.31 -19.06
N LYS A 6 7.53 8.34 -19.62
CA LYS A 6 6.28 8.42 -18.84
C LYS A 6 5.95 7.14 -18.04
N LYS A 7 6.35 5.97 -18.54
CA LYS A 7 6.07 4.67 -17.88
C LYS A 7 6.82 4.54 -16.55
N ASN A 8 7.83 5.38 -16.33
CA ASN A 8 8.68 5.36 -15.15
C ASN A 8 8.19 6.32 -14.05
N GLU A 9 7.44 7.38 -14.40
CA GLU A 9 6.97 8.37 -13.42
C GLU A 9 5.85 7.82 -12.53
N LEU A 10 4.85 7.16 -13.11
CA LEU A 10 3.77 6.55 -12.33
C LEU A 10 4.30 5.47 -11.37
N SER A 11 5.21 4.62 -11.84
CA SER A 11 5.84 3.59 -10.99
C SER A 11 6.63 4.21 -9.85
N LYS A 12 7.31 5.34 -10.07
CA LYS A 12 8.00 6.10 -9.01
C LYS A 12 7.03 6.73 -8.01
N SER A 13 5.93 7.31 -8.48
CA SER A 13 4.90 7.87 -7.60
C SER A 13 4.25 6.80 -6.74
N VAL A 14 3.97 5.63 -7.31
CA VAL A 14 3.43 4.48 -6.58
C VAL A 14 4.44 3.93 -5.58
N SER A 15 5.71 3.81 -5.98
CA SER A 15 6.81 3.43 -5.09
C SER A 15 6.87 4.35 -3.85
N GLY A 16 6.89 5.66 -4.06
CA GLY A 16 6.87 6.64 -2.98
C GLY A 16 5.62 6.56 -2.09
N ARG A 17 4.46 6.28 -2.68
CA ARG A 17 3.21 6.07 -1.93
C ARG A 17 3.26 4.82 -1.06
N ILE A 18 3.83 3.71 -1.54
CA ILE A 18 4.00 2.48 -0.76
C ILE A 18 4.98 2.73 0.40
N ASP A 19 6.08 3.44 0.16
CA ASP A 19 7.03 3.80 1.22
C ASP A 19 6.42 4.73 2.28
N GLU A 20 5.53 5.63 1.87
CA GLU A 20 4.77 6.47 2.80
C GLU A 20 3.82 5.63 3.66
N ILE A 21 3.09 4.68 3.06
CA ILE A 21 2.23 3.73 3.77
C ILE A 21 3.04 2.93 4.80
N LEU A 22 4.16 2.33 4.41
CA LEU A 22 5.01 1.55 5.32
C LEU A 22 5.53 2.39 6.48
N ARG A 23 5.94 3.63 6.22
CA ARG A 23 6.40 4.57 7.26
C ARG A 23 5.29 4.95 8.24
N PHE A 24 4.08 5.23 7.77
CA PHE A 24 2.97 5.62 8.65
C PHE A 24 2.38 4.46 9.43
N THR A 25 2.27 3.30 8.81
CA THR A 25 1.76 2.09 9.44
C THR A 25 2.79 1.43 10.37
N LYS A 26 4.08 1.72 10.16
CA LYS A 26 5.22 1.02 10.80
C LYS A 26 5.19 -0.50 10.56
N LEU A 27 4.47 -0.95 9.54
CA LEU A 27 4.38 -2.37 9.20
C LEU A 27 5.56 -2.77 8.31
N PRO A 28 6.11 -3.98 8.50
CA PRO A 28 7.02 -4.56 7.52
C PRO A 28 6.24 -4.88 6.23
N ILE A 29 6.93 -4.89 5.10
CA ILE A 29 6.30 -5.17 3.79
C ILE A 29 5.64 -6.55 3.74
N GLN A 30 6.16 -7.51 4.50
CA GLN A 30 5.58 -8.84 4.71
C GLN A 30 4.17 -8.76 5.27
N GLU A 31 3.96 -7.91 6.29
CA GLU A 31 2.66 -7.78 6.95
C GLU A 31 1.69 -7.03 6.04
N LEU A 32 2.15 -6.01 5.32
CA LEU A 32 1.33 -5.34 4.32
C LEU A 32 0.89 -6.32 3.21
N ALA A 33 1.77 -7.22 2.76
CA ALA A 33 1.43 -8.26 1.79
C ALA A 33 0.36 -9.22 2.33
N HIS A 34 0.51 -9.64 3.59
CA HIS A 34 -0.47 -10.49 4.27
C HIS A 34 -1.84 -9.80 4.40
N MET A 35 -1.89 -8.58 4.91
CA MET A 35 -3.13 -7.80 5.07
C MET A 35 -3.86 -7.55 3.75
N THR A 36 -3.12 -7.33 2.67
CA THR A 36 -3.69 -6.99 1.35
C THR A 36 -3.98 -8.22 0.48
N GLY A 37 -3.47 -9.39 0.86
CA GLY A 37 -3.52 -10.59 0.01
C GLY A 37 -2.73 -10.43 -1.30
N ILE A 38 -1.76 -9.50 -1.35
CA ILE A 38 -0.88 -9.29 -2.50
C ILE A 38 0.38 -10.11 -2.31
N ASN A 39 0.85 -10.78 -3.36
CA ASN A 39 2.12 -11.49 -3.30
C ASN A 39 3.27 -10.55 -2.92
N ILE A 40 4.09 -10.93 -1.93
CA ILE A 40 5.20 -10.13 -1.42
C ILE A 40 6.20 -9.71 -2.52
N ARG A 41 6.45 -10.56 -3.51
CA ARG A 41 7.33 -10.24 -4.65
C ARG A 41 6.73 -9.12 -5.49
N SER A 42 5.42 -9.15 -5.75
CA SER A 42 4.72 -8.09 -6.47
C SER A 42 4.76 -6.79 -5.68
N LEU A 43 4.48 -6.84 -4.37
CA LEU A 43 4.48 -5.67 -3.51
C LEU A 43 5.88 -5.02 -3.43
N LYS A 44 6.94 -5.83 -3.30
CA LYS A 44 8.34 -5.36 -3.41
C LYS A 44 8.63 -4.76 -4.78
N GLY A 45 8.15 -5.37 -5.85
CA GLY A 45 8.29 -4.86 -7.21
C GLY A 45 7.64 -3.50 -7.41
N TYR A 46 6.45 -3.28 -6.82
CA TYR A 46 5.78 -1.98 -6.79
C TYR A 46 6.57 -0.96 -5.96
N GLN A 47 7.06 -1.38 -4.79
CA GLN A 47 7.84 -0.51 -3.89
C GLN A 47 9.14 -0.01 -4.55
N ILE A 48 9.86 -0.85 -5.29
CA ILE A 48 11.09 -0.43 -5.99
C ILE A 48 10.81 0.15 -7.39
N GLY A 49 9.54 0.19 -7.81
CA GLY A 49 9.11 0.67 -9.12
C GLY A 49 9.53 -0.20 -10.31
N SER A 50 9.94 -1.46 -10.08
CA SER A 50 10.41 -2.37 -11.13
C SER A 50 9.28 -2.95 -11.99
N ILE A 51 8.07 -3.00 -11.45
CA ILE A 51 6.86 -3.41 -12.17
C ILE A 51 5.73 -2.40 -11.93
N PRO A 52 4.84 -2.18 -12.91
CA PRO A 52 3.69 -1.31 -12.74
C PRO A 52 2.65 -1.96 -11.80
N ILE A 53 2.03 -1.16 -10.94
CA ILE A 53 0.93 -1.61 -10.08
C ILE A 53 -0.35 -1.81 -10.89
N THR A 54 -1.16 -2.80 -10.50
CA THR A 54 -2.48 -3.02 -11.09
C THR A 54 -3.56 -2.29 -10.28
N LEU A 55 -4.67 -1.93 -10.94
CA LEU A 55 -5.83 -1.34 -10.25
C LEU A 55 -6.33 -2.25 -9.11
N GLU A 56 -6.38 -3.56 -9.34
CA GLU A 56 -6.75 -4.54 -8.31
C GLU A 56 -5.85 -4.45 -7.08
N SER A 57 -4.54 -4.33 -7.26
CA SER A 57 -3.59 -4.20 -6.16
C SER A 57 -3.79 -2.89 -5.40
N VAL A 58 -4.09 -1.79 -6.10
CA VAL A 58 -4.44 -0.52 -5.46
C VAL A 58 -5.69 -0.67 -4.60
N LEU A 59 -6.75 -1.27 -5.13
CA LEU A 59 -7.99 -1.48 -4.39
C LEU A 59 -7.81 -2.37 -3.15
N LYS A 60 -6.98 -3.42 -3.26
CA LYS A 60 -6.61 -4.28 -2.12
C LYS A 60 -5.89 -3.50 -1.01
N ILE A 61 -4.92 -2.66 -1.38
CA ILE A 61 -4.21 -1.78 -0.42
C ILE A 61 -5.18 -0.79 0.22
N CYS A 62 -6.02 -0.13 -0.57
CA CYS A 62 -7.01 0.84 -0.10
C CYS A 62 -7.99 0.19 0.89
N THR A 63 -8.50 -1.00 0.56
CA THR A 63 -9.44 -1.74 1.40
C THR A 63 -8.79 -2.18 2.71
N ALA A 64 -7.61 -2.80 2.66
CA ALA A 64 -6.92 -3.31 3.84
C ALA A 64 -6.55 -2.20 4.85
N LEU A 65 -6.25 -1.00 4.34
CA LEU A 65 -5.81 0.13 5.16
C LEU A 65 -6.92 1.17 5.40
N SER A 66 -8.12 0.95 4.87
CA SER A 66 -9.24 1.91 4.89
C SER A 66 -8.82 3.30 4.36
N ILE A 67 -8.08 3.31 3.25
CA ILE A 67 -7.68 4.53 2.53
C ILE A 67 -8.62 4.74 1.36
N ASP A 68 -9.10 5.96 1.17
CA ASP A 68 -9.86 6.32 -0.02
C ASP A 68 -9.01 6.18 -1.29
N PHE A 69 -9.57 5.57 -2.35
CA PHE A 69 -8.87 5.41 -3.62
C PHE A 69 -8.33 6.72 -4.19
N HIS A 70 -9.10 7.81 -4.06
CA HIS A 70 -8.69 9.14 -4.48
C HIS A 70 -7.44 9.62 -3.73
N ASP A 71 -7.39 9.43 -2.40
CA ASP A 71 -6.24 9.81 -1.59
C ASP A 71 -5.01 8.97 -1.93
N PHE A 72 -5.18 7.69 -2.25
CA PHE A 72 -4.08 6.85 -2.72
C PHE A 72 -3.49 7.41 -4.03
N CYS A 73 -4.34 7.74 -5.00
CA CYS A 73 -3.94 8.18 -6.34
C CYS A 73 -3.50 9.65 -6.43
N ASP A 74 -3.80 10.50 -5.44
CA ASP A 74 -3.37 11.90 -5.43
C ASP A 74 -1.91 12.05 -5.00
N PHE A 75 -0.97 11.79 -5.91
CA PHE A 75 0.46 11.83 -5.62
C PHE A 75 1.02 13.23 -5.30
N ASN A 76 0.24 14.29 -5.51
CA ASN A 76 0.62 15.65 -5.13
C ASN A 76 0.36 15.91 -3.63
N LYS A 77 -0.41 15.03 -2.99
CA LYS A 77 -0.81 15.13 -1.59
C LYS A 77 -0.22 13.97 -0.77
N ARG A 78 0.37 14.32 0.37
CA ARG A 78 0.81 13.34 1.37
C ARG A 78 -0.39 12.70 2.04
N LEU A 79 -0.30 11.42 2.38
CA LEU A 79 -1.34 10.76 3.17
C LEU A 79 -1.36 11.35 4.59
N SER A 80 -2.55 11.42 5.17
CA SER A 80 -2.72 11.88 6.54
C SER A 80 -2.48 10.73 7.53
N GLN A 81 -1.45 10.86 8.37
CA GLN A 81 -1.09 9.87 9.39
C GLN A 81 -2.25 9.52 10.34
N LYS A 82 -3.18 10.46 10.58
CA LYS A 82 -4.37 10.24 11.43
C LYS A 82 -5.30 9.15 10.88
N LYS A 83 -5.34 8.94 9.55
CA LYS A 83 -6.20 7.92 8.93
C LYS A 83 -5.72 6.49 9.21
N PHE A 84 -4.44 6.28 9.48
CA PHE A 84 -3.85 4.94 9.67
C PHE A 84 -3.97 4.38 11.09
N MET A 85 -4.03 5.23 12.12
CA MET A 85 -4.09 4.79 13.52
C MET A 85 -5.41 4.08 13.87
N VAL A 86 -6.50 4.42 13.19
CA VAL A 86 -7.83 3.80 13.42
C VAL A 86 -7.87 2.38 12.88
N THR A 87 -7.27 2.12 11.72
CA THR A 87 -7.32 0.82 11.04
C THR A 87 -6.43 -0.23 11.71
N ILE A 88 -5.21 0.16 12.13
CA ILE A 88 -4.26 -0.78 12.76
C ILE A 88 -4.74 -1.19 14.16
N GLY A 89 -5.33 -0.27 14.92
CA GLY A 89 -5.93 -0.58 16.22
C GLY A 89 -7.04 -1.63 16.15
N SER A 90 -7.81 -1.66 15.05
CA SER A 90 -8.85 -2.66 14.82
C SER A 90 -8.31 -3.99 14.27
N ALA A 91 -7.31 -3.95 13.38
CA ALA A 91 -6.70 -5.15 12.80
C ALA A 91 -5.88 -5.98 13.81
N ILE A 92 -5.12 -5.32 14.69
CA ILE A 92 -4.35 -6.01 15.75
C ILE A 92 -5.30 -6.76 16.71
N VAL A 93 -6.43 -6.14 17.09
CA VAL A 93 -7.44 -6.78 17.95
C VAL A 93 -8.08 -8.00 17.28
N SER A 94 -8.22 -7.99 15.95
CA SER A 94 -8.82 -9.12 15.23
C SER A 94 -7.87 -10.30 15.02
N SER A 95 -6.55 -10.09 15.01
CA SER A 95 -5.56 -11.17 14.91
C SER A 95 -5.41 -11.96 16.21
N TYR A 96 -5.63 -11.35 17.38
CA TYR A 96 -5.61 -12.06 18.67
C TYR A 96 -6.89 -12.83 19.00
N ARG A 97 -7.99 -12.65 18.25
CA ARG A 97 -9.28 -13.30 18.56
C ARG A 97 -9.51 -14.62 17.82
N LYS A 98 -8.60 -15.04 16.95
CA LYS A 98 -8.74 -16.28 16.16
C LYS A 98 -8.00 -17.49 16.73
N GLU A 99 -7.31 -17.37 17.86
CA GLU A 99 -6.64 -18.51 18.52
C GLU A 99 -7.43 -19.13 19.69
N GLU A 100 -8.67 -18.70 19.98
CA GLU A 100 -9.51 -19.26 21.05
C GLU A 100 -10.81 -19.92 20.56
N LYS A 101 -10.77 -20.75 19.51
CA LYS A 101 -11.88 -21.69 19.23
C LYS A 101 -11.40 -23.05 18.74
#